data_AF-A0AAQ3UJE1-F1
#
_entry.id   AF-A0AAQ3UJE1-F1
#
_cell.length_a   1.000
_cell.length_b   1.000
_cell.length_c   1.000
_cell.angle_alpha   90.00
_cell.angle_beta   90.00
_cell.angle_gamma   90.00
#
_symmetry.space_group_name_H-M   'P 1'
#
loop_
_entity.id
_entity.type
_entity.pdbx_description
1 polymer ?
#
loop_
_entity_poly.entity_id
_entity_poly.type
_entity_poly.pdbx_seq_one_letter_code
_entity_poly.pdbx_strand_id
1 'polypeptide(L)'
;MLPAIGSVPVGVTNRDQSGVRGSIAKSHMDSGFIPCPCFDCKNQKEYSSSRDIQLHLMKRGFMPNYVCWTKHGESGVMLEDDEEEFHNVDYAEHPFFADTMMGDGEDVEDTDALGAMLQAAEKYRDNENVRKKLERMMEDHKTPLYPDCKGGHKKLRSTLELLQWKATNCISDKAFTQLLKLIKEFLLEGNKLPETTYEAKEVVCPIGLEVQKKHSCPNDCILYRGKELEDLKACLVCKASRYKIRRNDSGDVEGEPPRKRIPAKVMWYFPIIPRLKRLFQNKEHAKMVRWHKEQSKEDDMLRYPTDRSQWRKVDRMYSQFVEDARNIRFGLSTDGMNPFSEMSSSHSTWPVTLCIYNLPPWLCLKPKFIMMPALIQGLKQPGNHIDVYLQPLVEELLELWSTGVRMWDEYKQEDFDLHAMLFVTINDWPALSNLLGQSNKGFRACTHYLDDTDIMYLKHCRKVVYMGNRRFLFFANTC
;
A
#
# COMPACT_ATOMS: atom_id res chain seq x y z
N MET A 1 10.36 -66.65 17.38
CA MET A 1 8.88 -66.78 17.29
C MET A 1 8.27 -65.40 17.51
N LEU A 2 7.21 -65.05 16.78
CA LEU A 2 6.27 -63.93 17.03
C LEU A 2 5.38 -64.23 18.27
N PRO A 3 4.46 -63.35 18.77
CA PRO A 3 3.94 -62.05 18.27
C PRO A 3 4.12 -60.84 19.24
N ALA A 4 4.01 -59.55 18.83
CA ALA A 4 2.81 -58.66 18.68
C ALA A 4 1.91 -58.56 19.94
N ILE A 5 1.38 -57.43 20.41
CA ILE A 5 0.82 -56.17 19.82
C ILE A 5 1.20 -54.99 20.78
N GLY A 6 1.23 -53.68 20.49
CA GLY A 6 0.85 -52.83 19.34
C GLY A 6 1.16 -51.33 19.62
N SER A 7 0.43 -50.37 19.01
CA SER A 7 0.75 -48.91 19.07
C SER A 7 -0.45 -47.98 18.85
N VAL A 8 -0.48 -46.79 19.49
CA VAL A 8 -1.34 -45.62 19.13
C VAL A 8 -0.54 -44.31 19.35
N PRO A 9 -0.57 -43.33 18.42
CA PRO A 9 0.12 -42.04 18.54
C PRO A 9 -0.80 -40.91 19.06
N VAL A 10 -0.26 -39.69 19.25
CA VAL A 10 -0.85 -38.36 18.92
C VAL A 10 -0.05 -37.27 19.63
N GLY A 11 0.31 -36.19 18.91
CA GLY A 11 0.90 -34.99 19.50
C GLY A 11 -0.16 -33.90 19.73
N VAL A 12 -0.21 -33.32 20.95
CA VAL A 12 -0.91 -32.06 21.22
C VAL A 12 -0.06 -31.21 22.19
N THR A 13 0.54 -30.15 21.62
CA THR A 13 1.06 -28.93 22.26
C THR A 13 1.52 -28.97 23.73
N ASN A 14 2.83 -29.02 23.96
CA ASN A 14 3.43 -28.40 25.14
C ASN A 14 3.24 -26.87 25.06
N ARG A 15 2.27 -26.34 25.80
CA ARG A 15 2.27 -24.94 26.28
C ARG A 15 2.13 -25.00 27.80
N ASP A 16 3.13 -24.45 28.49
CA ASP A 16 3.26 -24.57 29.94
C ASP A 16 2.07 -24.01 30.71
N GLN A 17 1.81 -24.60 31.88
CA GLN A 17 0.77 -24.19 32.83
C GLN A 17 0.93 -22.72 33.32
N SER A 18 2.10 -22.11 33.08
CA SER A 18 2.38 -20.69 33.31
C SER A 18 1.57 -19.76 32.38
N GLY A 19 1.44 -20.09 31.10
CA GLY A 19 0.69 -19.28 30.13
C GLY A 19 -0.81 -19.21 30.45
N VAL A 20 -1.38 -20.34 30.89
CA VAL A 20 -2.79 -20.44 31.33
C VAL A 20 -3.09 -19.50 32.50
N ARG A 21 -2.15 -19.30 33.43
CA ARG A 21 -2.33 -18.35 34.54
C ARG A 21 -2.28 -16.88 34.08
N GLY A 22 -1.42 -16.55 33.11
CA GLY A 22 -1.25 -15.19 32.61
C GLY A 22 -2.49 -14.64 31.91
N SER A 23 -3.07 -15.39 30.96
CA SER A 23 -4.22 -14.92 30.18
C SER A 23 -5.52 -14.90 31.00
N ILE A 24 -5.74 -15.87 31.88
CA ILE A 24 -6.92 -15.93 32.75
C ILE A 24 -6.97 -14.75 33.73
N ALA A 25 -5.82 -14.31 34.25
CA ALA A 25 -5.74 -13.18 35.16
C ALA A 25 -6.21 -11.86 34.53
N LYS A 26 -6.07 -11.71 33.20
CA LYS A 26 -6.41 -10.47 32.49
C LYS A 26 -7.92 -10.32 32.26
N SER A 27 -8.62 -11.40 31.92
CA SER A 27 -10.09 -11.42 31.84
C SER A 27 -10.78 -11.20 33.19
N HIS A 28 -10.13 -11.58 34.30
CA HIS A 28 -10.71 -11.43 35.64
C HIS A 28 -10.82 -9.97 36.09
N MET A 29 -9.94 -9.09 35.60
CA MET A 29 -9.90 -7.67 35.99
C MET A 29 -11.08 -6.83 35.48
N ASP A 30 -11.70 -7.20 34.35
CA ASP A 30 -12.72 -6.35 33.69
C ASP A 30 -14.17 -6.71 34.09
N SER A 31 -14.44 -7.93 34.56
CA SER A 31 -15.82 -8.38 34.88
C SER A 31 -15.98 -9.30 36.10
N GLY A 32 -14.88 -9.81 36.67
CA GLY A 32 -14.93 -10.79 37.77
C GLY A 32 -15.39 -12.21 37.38
N PHE A 33 -15.80 -12.43 36.12
CA PHE A 33 -16.18 -13.72 35.56
C PHE A 33 -15.32 -14.04 34.33
N ILE A 34 -14.98 -15.31 34.15
CA ILE A 34 -14.07 -15.78 33.09
C ILE A 34 -14.81 -16.81 32.23
N PRO A 35 -14.89 -16.65 30.90
CA PRO A 35 -15.45 -17.68 30.01
C PRO A 35 -14.61 -18.96 30.05
N CYS A 36 -15.24 -20.13 29.95
CA CYS A 36 -14.53 -21.41 30.01
C CYS A 36 -14.26 -21.99 28.61
N PRO A 37 -13.00 -22.09 28.15
CA PRO A 37 -12.64 -22.62 26.82
C PRO A 37 -12.54 -24.15 26.76
N CYS A 38 -13.13 -24.90 27.70
CA CYS A 38 -13.13 -26.36 27.64
C CYS A 38 -14.10 -26.90 26.57
N PHE A 39 -13.91 -28.15 26.18
CA PHE A 39 -14.69 -28.85 25.14
C PHE A 39 -16.22 -28.68 25.28
N ASP A 40 -16.75 -28.77 26.50
CA ASP A 40 -18.19 -28.66 26.78
C ASP A 40 -18.68 -27.21 26.86
N CYS A 41 -17.85 -26.29 27.39
CA CYS A 41 -18.27 -24.93 27.72
C CYS A 41 -18.12 -23.94 26.56
N LYS A 42 -17.16 -24.17 25.65
CA LYS A 42 -16.97 -23.42 24.38
C LYS A 42 -17.04 -21.89 24.50
N ASN A 43 -16.55 -21.31 25.60
CA ASN A 43 -16.66 -19.89 25.95
C ASN A 43 -18.10 -19.33 26.06
N GLN A 44 -19.12 -20.19 26.18
CA GLN A 44 -20.53 -19.83 26.38
C GLN A 44 -20.94 -19.86 27.86
N LYS A 45 -20.11 -20.42 28.74
CA LYS A 45 -20.32 -20.47 30.19
C LYS A 45 -19.18 -19.78 30.91
N GLU A 46 -19.52 -18.88 31.82
CA GLU A 46 -18.58 -18.08 32.60
C GLU A 46 -18.52 -18.53 34.05
N TYR A 47 -17.35 -18.42 34.67
CA TYR A 47 -17.07 -18.85 36.04
C TYR A 47 -16.29 -17.77 36.76
N SER A 48 -16.67 -17.46 38.01
CA SER A 48 -15.93 -16.51 38.86
C SER A 48 -14.61 -17.07 39.38
N SER A 49 -14.45 -18.40 39.34
CA SER A 49 -13.29 -19.15 39.84
C SER A 49 -12.42 -19.67 38.68
N SER A 50 -11.18 -19.19 38.59
CA SER A 50 -10.16 -19.76 37.69
C SER A 50 -9.90 -21.25 37.96
N ARG A 51 -10.17 -21.74 39.18
CA ARG A 51 -9.92 -23.13 39.58
C ARG A 51 -10.92 -24.10 38.92
N ASP A 52 -12.14 -23.64 38.69
CA ASP A 52 -13.20 -24.44 38.06
C ASP A 52 -12.89 -24.61 36.57
N ILE A 53 -12.38 -23.56 35.94
CA ILE A 53 -11.90 -23.57 34.55
C ILE A 53 -10.69 -24.50 34.42
N GLN A 54 -9.72 -24.45 35.34
CA GLN A 54 -8.59 -25.39 35.35
C GLN A 54 -9.06 -26.84 35.49
N LEU A 55 -10.02 -27.13 36.38
CA LEU A 55 -10.61 -28.46 36.52
C LEU A 55 -11.32 -28.93 35.25
N HIS A 56 -12.06 -28.05 34.57
CA HIS A 56 -12.69 -28.34 33.29
C HIS A 56 -11.66 -28.62 32.19
N LEU A 57 -10.61 -27.81 32.09
CA LEU A 57 -9.54 -27.99 31.09
C LEU A 57 -8.74 -29.28 31.33
N MET A 58 -8.42 -29.62 32.58
CA MET A 58 -7.74 -30.88 32.93
C MET A 58 -8.60 -32.12 32.65
N LYS A 59 -9.93 -32.05 32.86
CA LYS A 59 -10.83 -33.21 32.70
C LYS A 59 -11.35 -33.40 31.28
N ARG A 60 -11.52 -32.32 30.51
CA ARG A 60 -12.24 -32.31 29.22
C ARG A 60 -11.39 -31.83 28.05
N GLY A 61 -10.17 -31.36 28.32
CA GLY A 61 -9.35 -30.67 27.33
C GLY A 61 -9.90 -29.30 26.93
N PHE A 62 -9.13 -28.62 26.08
CA PHE A 62 -9.59 -27.41 25.39
C PHE A 62 -10.64 -27.76 24.33
N MET A 63 -11.53 -26.82 24.03
CA MET A 63 -12.37 -26.95 22.84
C MET A 63 -11.49 -27.00 21.57
N PRO A 64 -11.88 -27.76 20.54
CA PRO A 64 -11.11 -27.85 19.31
C PRO A 64 -10.88 -26.47 18.70
N ASN A 65 -9.69 -26.28 18.14
CA ASN A 65 -9.30 -25.10 17.34
C ASN A 65 -9.32 -23.73 18.07
N TYR A 66 -9.39 -23.71 19.41
CA TYR A 66 -9.23 -22.48 20.20
C TYR A 66 -7.75 -22.08 20.35
N VAL A 67 -7.10 -21.78 19.22
CA VAL A 67 -5.66 -21.50 19.11
C VAL A 67 -5.30 -20.07 19.53
N CYS A 68 -6.26 -19.13 19.42
CA CYS A 68 -6.12 -17.72 19.82
C CYS A 68 -7.20 -17.38 20.87
N TRP A 69 -6.77 -16.94 22.05
CA TRP A 69 -7.63 -16.73 23.21
C TRP A 69 -8.32 -15.35 23.19
N THR A 70 -9.07 -15.05 22.14
CA THR A 70 -9.67 -13.71 21.91
C THR A 70 -10.63 -13.30 23.04
N LYS A 71 -11.42 -14.24 23.57
CA LYS A 71 -12.27 -14.06 24.76
C LYS A 71 -11.49 -13.88 26.09
N HIS A 72 -10.17 -14.03 26.09
CA HIS A 72 -9.28 -13.84 27.24
C HIS A 72 -8.16 -12.82 26.94
N GLY A 73 -8.37 -11.93 25.96
CA GLY A 73 -7.49 -10.79 25.69
C GLY A 73 -6.35 -11.02 24.68
N GLU A 74 -6.27 -12.16 24.00
CA GLU A 74 -5.39 -12.28 22.82
C GLU A 74 -5.96 -11.51 21.62
N SER A 75 -5.11 -10.81 20.89
CA SER A 75 -5.53 -9.97 19.76
C SER A 75 -5.52 -10.73 18.44
N GLY A 76 -6.67 -10.84 17.78
CA GLY A 76 -6.82 -11.44 16.45
C GLY A 76 -7.88 -10.72 15.63
N VAL A 77 -7.67 -10.64 14.31
CA VAL A 77 -8.67 -10.11 13.37
C VAL A 77 -9.59 -11.27 12.98
N MET A 78 -10.88 -11.13 13.28
CA MET A 78 -11.89 -12.11 12.85
C MET A 78 -12.22 -11.90 11.37
N LEU A 79 -12.57 -12.97 10.66
CA LEU A 79 -13.33 -12.85 9.42
C LEU A 79 -14.78 -12.50 9.77
N GLU A 80 -15.33 -11.54 9.04
CA GLU A 80 -16.75 -11.19 9.06
C GLU A 80 -17.51 -12.12 8.11
N ASP A 81 -18.77 -12.43 8.41
CA ASP A 81 -19.50 -13.50 7.73
C ASP A 81 -19.87 -13.14 6.26
N ASP A 82 -19.77 -11.85 5.91
CA ASP A 82 -19.98 -11.30 4.55
C ASP A 82 -18.67 -11.02 3.78
N GLU A 83 -17.48 -11.29 4.37
CA GLU A 83 -16.21 -11.27 3.62
C GLU A 83 -16.11 -12.51 2.73
N GLU A 84 -16.64 -12.42 1.51
CA GLU A 84 -16.54 -13.49 0.51
C GLU A 84 -15.09 -13.97 0.32
N GLU A 85 -14.93 -15.25 -0.07
CA GLU A 85 -13.64 -15.81 -0.44
C GLU A 85 -13.14 -15.17 -1.74
N PHE A 86 -12.55 -13.98 -1.62
CA PHE A 86 -11.83 -13.36 -2.71
C PHE A 86 -10.80 -14.36 -3.25
N HIS A 87 -10.98 -14.74 -4.52
CA HIS A 87 -10.02 -15.48 -5.33
C HIS A 87 -8.68 -14.73 -5.38
N ASN A 88 -7.66 -15.20 -6.12
CA ASN A 88 -6.43 -14.41 -6.24
C ASN A 88 -6.66 -13.19 -7.15
N VAL A 89 -7.41 -12.23 -6.64
CA VAL A 89 -7.58 -10.88 -7.18
C VAL A 89 -6.29 -10.11 -6.95
N ASP A 90 -5.46 -10.24 -7.97
CA ASP A 90 -4.69 -9.12 -8.47
C ASP A 90 -5.66 -7.95 -8.72
N TYR A 91 -5.43 -6.85 -8.01
CA TYR A 91 -5.97 -5.49 -8.23
C TYR A 91 -7.44 -5.15 -7.90
N ALA A 92 -7.55 -4.45 -6.77
CA ALA A 92 -8.43 -3.29 -6.54
C ALA A 92 -9.95 -3.54 -6.65
N GLU A 93 -10.54 -3.93 -5.51
CA GLU A 93 -11.98 -4.16 -5.33
C GLU A 93 -12.68 -3.09 -4.48
N HIS A 94 -12.18 -1.85 -4.50
CA HIS A 94 -12.95 -0.72 -3.98
C HIS A 94 -13.08 0.41 -5.02
N PRO A 95 -14.22 1.13 -5.08
CA PRO A 95 -14.51 2.10 -6.14
C PRO A 95 -13.52 3.27 -6.25
N PHE A 96 -12.71 3.51 -5.21
CA PHE A 96 -11.83 4.67 -5.08
C PHE A 96 -10.69 4.73 -6.13
N PHE A 97 -10.32 3.61 -6.74
CA PHE A 97 -9.27 3.59 -7.78
C PHE A 97 -9.70 4.20 -9.11
N ALA A 98 -10.99 4.51 -9.29
CA ALA A 98 -11.48 5.27 -10.43
C ALA A 98 -10.85 6.68 -10.52
N ASP A 99 -10.80 7.40 -9.40
CA ASP A 99 -10.39 8.81 -9.36
C ASP A 99 -8.88 9.04 -9.58
N THR A 100 -8.04 8.04 -9.31
CA THR A 100 -6.57 8.22 -9.42
C THR A 100 -6.02 8.07 -10.85
N MET A 101 -6.87 7.77 -11.83
CA MET A 101 -6.55 7.83 -13.26
C MET A 101 -7.01 9.15 -13.93
N MET A 102 -7.63 10.06 -13.18
CA MET A 102 -8.20 11.31 -13.68
C MET A 102 -7.08 12.33 -14.00
N GLY A 103 -6.62 12.31 -15.25
CA GLY A 103 -6.17 13.54 -15.90
C GLY A 103 -7.40 14.31 -16.38
N ASP A 104 -7.41 15.63 -16.22
CA ASP A 104 -8.41 16.48 -16.87
C ASP A 104 -8.46 16.17 -18.37
N GLY A 105 -9.67 16.19 -18.94
CA GLY A 105 -9.89 16.04 -20.37
C GLY A 105 -9.42 17.26 -21.16
N GLU A 106 -8.10 17.40 -21.31
CA GLU A 106 -7.54 18.06 -22.49
C GLU A 106 -7.38 16.99 -23.57
N ASP A 107 -8.23 17.08 -24.60
CA ASP A 107 -8.21 16.20 -25.77
C ASP A 107 -6.89 16.35 -26.54
N VAL A 108 -5.89 15.56 -26.17
CA VAL A 108 -4.76 15.28 -27.05
C VAL A 108 -5.12 14.02 -27.84
N GLU A 109 -5.61 14.22 -29.08
CA GLU A 109 -5.83 13.16 -30.07
C GLU A 109 -4.51 12.51 -30.49
N ASP A 110 -3.86 11.78 -29.59
CA ASP A 110 -2.63 11.05 -29.89
C ASP A 110 -2.95 9.58 -30.15
N THR A 111 -3.48 9.33 -31.35
CA THR A 111 -3.82 7.97 -31.82
C THR A 111 -2.58 7.07 -31.98
N ASP A 112 -1.37 7.62 -31.91
CA ASP A 112 -0.09 6.89 -31.96
C ASP A 112 0.57 6.72 -30.57
N ALA A 113 0.19 7.49 -29.55
CA ALA A 113 0.75 7.36 -28.19
C ALA A 113 0.69 5.93 -27.60
N LEU A 114 -0.38 5.18 -27.88
CA LEU A 114 -0.49 3.77 -27.48
C LEU A 114 0.49 2.87 -28.26
N GLY A 115 0.74 3.19 -29.53
CA GLY A 115 1.72 2.50 -30.38
C GLY A 115 3.16 2.78 -29.93
N ALA A 116 3.50 4.04 -29.68
CA ALA A 116 4.79 4.44 -29.14
C ALA A 116 5.05 3.83 -27.74
N MET A 117 4.05 3.82 -26.86
CA MET A 117 4.16 3.21 -25.53
C MET A 117 4.35 1.68 -25.60
N LEU A 118 3.72 1.01 -26.57
CA LEU A 118 3.93 -0.41 -26.82
C LEU A 118 5.35 -0.72 -27.33
N GLN A 119 5.88 0.09 -28.25
CA GLN A 119 7.27 -0.05 -28.74
C GLN A 119 8.30 0.24 -27.63
N ALA A 120 8.04 1.24 -26.78
CA ALA A 120 8.89 1.51 -25.61
C ALA A 120 8.88 0.34 -24.60
N ALA A 121 7.75 -0.36 -24.47
CA ALA A 121 7.64 -1.52 -23.58
C ALA A 121 8.47 -2.73 -24.05
N GLU A 122 8.70 -2.92 -25.36
CA GLU A 122 9.53 -4.02 -25.90
C GLU A 122 11.00 -3.99 -25.42
N LYS A 123 11.45 -2.83 -24.89
CA LYS A 123 12.78 -2.63 -24.31
C LYS A 123 12.91 -3.18 -22.87
N TYR A 124 11.83 -3.45 -22.13
CA TYR A 124 11.88 -4.01 -20.75
C TYR A 124 11.97 -5.53 -20.70
N ARG A 125 13.01 -6.11 -21.31
CA ARG A 125 13.05 -7.56 -21.58
C ARG A 125 13.65 -8.43 -20.46
N ASP A 126 13.55 -7.98 -19.21
CA ASP A 126 14.21 -8.61 -18.06
C ASP A 126 13.40 -9.75 -17.41
N ASN A 127 12.12 -9.92 -17.77
CA ASN A 127 11.25 -10.98 -17.24
C ASN A 127 10.40 -11.64 -18.33
N GLU A 128 10.58 -12.94 -18.53
CA GLU A 128 9.91 -13.77 -19.55
C GLU A 128 8.37 -13.78 -19.43
N ASN A 129 7.82 -13.67 -18.21
CA ASN A 129 6.36 -13.57 -18.03
C ASN A 129 5.82 -12.19 -18.41
N VAL A 130 6.58 -11.12 -18.15
CA VAL A 130 6.23 -9.76 -18.57
C VAL A 130 6.31 -9.64 -20.09
N ARG A 131 7.34 -10.25 -20.70
CA ARG A 131 7.50 -10.34 -22.15
C ARG A 131 6.30 -11.01 -22.84
N LYS A 132 5.89 -12.21 -22.38
CA LYS A 132 4.71 -12.91 -22.94
C LYS A 132 3.41 -12.13 -22.77
N LYS A 133 3.25 -11.44 -21.65
CA LYS A 133 2.13 -10.51 -21.41
C LYS A 133 2.14 -9.37 -22.43
N LEU A 134 3.29 -8.76 -22.69
CA LEU A 134 3.42 -7.67 -23.68
C LEU A 134 3.20 -8.15 -25.11
N GLU A 135 3.76 -9.29 -25.50
CA GLU A 135 3.58 -9.87 -26.85
C GLU A 135 2.08 -10.11 -27.14
N ARG A 136 1.33 -10.67 -26.17
CA ARG A 136 -0.14 -10.80 -26.23
C ARG A 136 -0.85 -9.44 -26.33
N MET A 137 -0.36 -8.41 -25.62
CA MET A 137 -0.93 -7.07 -25.71
C MET A 137 -0.75 -6.44 -27.11
N MET A 138 0.39 -6.68 -27.76
CA MET A 138 0.65 -6.21 -29.12
C MET A 138 -0.19 -6.97 -30.17
N GLU A 139 -0.47 -8.25 -29.93
CA GLU A 139 -1.45 -9.03 -30.69
C GLU A 139 -2.87 -8.47 -30.50
N ASP A 140 -3.28 -8.18 -29.27
CA ASP A 140 -4.57 -7.55 -28.95
C ASP A 140 -4.69 -6.11 -29.48
N HIS A 141 -3.58 -5.39 -29.63
CA HIS A 141 -3.52 -4.10 -30.33
C HIS A 141 -3.65 -4.24 -31.86
N LYS A 142 -3.31 -5.39 -32.45
CA LYS A 142 -3.46 -5.63 -33.90
C LYS A 142 -4.80 -6.27 -34.24
N THR A 143 -5.40 -6.98 -33.29
CA THR A 143 -6.65 -7.74 -33.45
C THR A 143 -7.87 -6.81 -33.59
N PRO A 144 -8.64 -6.88 -34.69
CA PRO A 144 -9.93 -6.20 -34.82
C PRO A 144 -10.93 -6.65 -33.75
N LEU A 145 -11.84 -5.77 -33.33
CA LEU A 145 -12.85 -6.11 -32.32
C LEU A 145 -13.81 -7.21 -32.80
N TYR A 146 -14.12 -7.27 -34.09
CA TYR A 146 -14.93 -8.30 -34.75
C TYR A 146 -14.55 -8.38 -36.25
N PRO A 147 -14.93 -9.47 -36.97
CA PRO A 147 -14.66 -9.61 -38.40
C PRO A 147 -15.19 -8.41 -39.21
N ASP A 148 -14.43 -7.95 -40.20
CA ASP A 148 -14.79 -6.83 -41.10
C ASP A 148 -15.21 -5.52 -40.38
N CYS A 149 -14.59 -5.22 -39.23
CA CYS A 149 -14.85 -4.00 -38.46
C CYS A 149 -14.50 -2.71 -39.24
N LYS A 150 -15.49 -2.16 -39.96
CA LYS A 150 -15.36 -0.95 -40.79
C LYS A 150 -14.93 0.30 -40.01
N GLY A 151 -15.21 0.37 -38.72
CA GLY A 151 -14.78 1.48 -37.85
C GLY A 151 -13.32 1.38 -37.37
N GLY A 152 -12.58 0.33 -37.73
CA GLY A 152 -11.18 0.14 -37.32
C GLY A 152 -11.00 -0.12 -35.82
N HIS A 153 -12.07 -0.42 -35.09
CA HIS A 153 -12.01 -0.71 -33.65
C HIS A 153 -11.21 -1.97 -33.40
N LYS A 154 -10.27 -1.89 -32.45
CA LYS A 154 -9.34 -2.95 -32.09
C LYS A 154 -9.61 -3.45 -30.68
N LYS A 155 -9.43 -4.74 -30.42
CA LYS A 155 -9.75 -5.40 -29.14
C LYS A 155 -9.19 -4.63 -27.93
N LEU A 156 -7.89 -4.34 -27.93
CA LEU A 156 -7.23 -3.60 -26.84
C LEU A 156 -7.82 -2.20 -26.65
N ARG A 157 -8.01 -1.44 -27.74
CA ARG A 157 -8.48 -0.05 -27.68
C ARG A 157 -9.90 0.03 -27.12
N SER A 158 -10.83 -0.77 -27.63
CA SER A 158 -12.21 -0.78 -27.15
C SER A 158 -12.33 -1.31 -25.71
N THR A 159 -11.49 -2.26 -25.31
CA THR A 159 -11.44 -2.71 -23.91
C THR A 159 -10.94 -1.59 -22.99
N LEU A 160 -9.92 -0.83 -23.40
CA LEU A 160 -9.40 0.31 -22.65
C LEU A 160 -10.44 1.44 -22.53
N GLU A 161 -11.12 1.79 -23.62
CA GLU A 161 -12.18 2.81 -23.65
C GLU A 161 -13.35 2.44 -22.72
N LEU A 162 -13.76 1.17 -22.68
CA LEU A 162 -14.79 0.68 -21.76
C LEU A 162 -14.34 0.68 -20.29
N LEU A 163 -13.07 0.34 -20.01
CA LEU A 163 -12.51 0.43 -18.66
C LEU A 163 -12.35 1.88 -18.17
N GLN A 164 -12.00 2.81 -19.07
CA GLN A 164 -12.01 4.25 -18.80
C GLN A 164 -13.43 4.71 -18.48
N TRP A 165 -14.42 4.39 -19.32
CA TRP A 165 -15.82 4.72 -19.06
C TRP A 165 -16.31 4.17 -17.71
N LYS A 166 -15.98 2.91 -17.39
CA LYS A 166 -16.29 2.28 -16.09
C LYS A 166 -15.70 3.07 -14.92
N ALA A 167 -14.45 3.50 -15.04
CA ALA A 167 -13.78 4.30 -14.02
C ALA A 167 -14.45 5.67 -13.87
N THR A 168 -14.54 6.46 -14.94
CA THR A 168 -15.14 7.81 -14.92
C THR A 168 -16.59 7.84 -14.39
N ASN A 169 -17.34 6.75 -14.54
CA ASN A 169 -18.73 6.64 -14.05
C ASN A 169 -18.86 5.80 -12.75
N CYS A 170 -17.75 5.47 -12.08
CA CYS A 170 -17.71 4.71 -10.82
C CYS A 170 -18.50 3.39 -10.83
N ILE A 171 -18.57 2.71 -11.98
CA ILE A 171 -19.39 1.51 -12.17
C ILE A 171 -18.77 0.30 -11.46
N SER A 172 -19.56 -0.44 -10.69
CA SER A 172 -19.10 -1.64 -9.97
C SER A 172 -18.72 -2.78 -10.92
N ASP A 173 -17.78 -3.65 -10.50
CA ASP A 173 -17.34 -4.80 -11.32
C ASP A 173 -18.50 -5.77 -11.64
N LYS A 174 -19.50 -5.87 -10.76
CA LYS A 174 -20.74 -6.62 -11.03
C LYS A 174 -21.55 -6.00 -12.17
N ALA A 175 -21.84 -4.70 -12.09
CA ALA A 175 -22.60 -4.00 -13.11
C ALA A 175 -21.85 -3.92 -14.44
N PHE A 176 -20.53 -3.70 -14.41
CA PHE A 176 -19.69 -3.69 -15.61
C PHE A 176 -19.61 -5.07 -16.28
N THR A 177 -19.52 -6.16 -15.50
CA THR A 177 -19.59 -7.53 -16.05
C THR A 177 -20.95 -7.82 -16.69
N GLN A 178 -22.05 -7.33 -16.11
CA GLN A 178 -23.38 -7.44 -16.73
C GLN A 178 -23.47 -6.64 -18.03
N LEU A 179 -22.92 -5.41 -18.05
CA LEU A 179 -22.88 -4.56 -19.24
C LEU A 179 -22.02 -5.16 -20.36
N LEU A 180 -20.84 -5.69 -20.05
CA LEU A 180 -19.96 -6.34 -21.02
C LEU A 180 -20.65 -7.50 -21.74
N LYS A 181 -21.42 -8.33 -21.02
CA LYS A 181 -22.21 -9.42 -21.60
C LYS A 181 -23.28 -8.90 -22.56
N LEU A 182 -24.05 -7.89 -22.15
CA LEU A 182 -25.07 -7.27 -23.02
C LEU A 182 -24.45 -6.65 -24.29
N ILE A 183 -23.34 -5.93 -24.17
CA ILE A 183 -22.65 -5.36 -25.34
C ILE A 183 -22.13 -6.49 -26.24
N LYS A 184 -21.59 -7.58 -25.66
CA LYS A 184 -21.08 -8.72 -26.43
C LYS A 184 -22.17 -9.45 -27.21
N GLU A 185 -23.38 -9.54 -26.66
CA GLU A 185 -24.58 -10.09 -27.33
C GLU A 185 -25.10 -9.19 -28.47
N PHE A 186 -24.92 -7.86 -28.36
CA PHE A 186 -25.32 -6.92 -29.42
C PHE A 186 -24.30 -6.76 -30.56
N LEU A 187 -23.05 -7.17 -30.34
CA LEU A 187 -22.00 -7.16 -31.36
C LEU A 187 -22.08 -8.38 -32.29
N LEU A 188 -21.50 -8.25 -33.48
CA LEU A 188 -21.43 -9.34 -34.46
C LEU A 188 -20.77 -10.61 -33.88
N GLU A 189 -21.20 -11.75 -34.41
CA GLU A 189 -20.66 -13.07 -34.01
C GLU A 189 -19.14 -13.14 -34.26
N GLY A 190 -18.42 -13.82 -33.35
CA GLY A 190 -16.97 -13.91 -33.39
C GLY A 190 -16.21 -12.69 -32.85
N ASN A 191 -16.91 -11.70 -32.28
CA ASN A 191 -16.28 -10.56 -31.62
C ASN A 191 -15.35 -10.97 -30.45
N LYS A 192 -14.35 -10.12 -30.18
CA LYS A 192 -13.26 -10.36 -29.22
C LYS A 192 -13.42 -9.56 -27.93
N LEU A 193 -14.62 -9.05 -27.65
CA LEU A 193 -14.87 -8.30 -26.42
C LEU A 193 -14.80 -9.22 -25.18
N PRO A 194 -14.17 -8.78 -24.08
CA PRO A 194 -14.22 -9.47 -22.79
C PRO A 194 -15.65 -9.68 -22.28
N GLU A 195 -15.92 -10.80 -21.62
CA GLU A 195 -17.21 -11.08 -20.96
C GLU A 195 -17.26 -10.66 -19.49
N THR A 196 -16.09 -10.49 -18.88
CA THR A 196 -15.96 -10.18 -17.46
C THR A 196 -15.04 -8.99 -17.22
N THR A 197 -15.26 -8.32 -16.09
CA THR A 197 -14.33 -7.26 -15.64
C THR A 197 -12.91 -7.81 -15.46
N TYR A 198 -12.78 -9.07 -15.07
CA TYR A 198 -11.50 -9.77 -14.94
C TYR A 198 -10.78 -9.89 -16.31
N GLU A 199 -11.42 -10.45 -17.33
CA GLU A 199 -10.85 -10.54 -18.69
C GLU A 199 -10.50 -9.16 -19.25
N ALA A 200 -11.34 -8.15 -19.02
CA ALA A 200 -11.06 -6.79 -19.45
C ALA A 200 -9.80 -6.23 -18.77
N LYS A 201 -9.66 -6.43 -17.45
CA LYS A 201 -8.45 -6.11 -16.69
C LYS A 201 -7.23 -6.90 -17.18
N GLU A 202 -7.38 -8.18 -17.58
CA GLU A 202 -6.27 -8.98 -18.13
C GLU A 202 -5.75 -8.47 -19.47
N VAL A 203 -6.62 -8.01 -20.38
CA VAL A 203 -6.22 -7.44 -21.68
C VAL A 203 -5.33 -6.19 -21.52
N VAL A 204 -5.56 -5.39 -20.46
CA VAL A 204 -4.74 -4.19 -20.17
C VAL A 204 -3.65 -4.43 -19.11
N CYS A 205 -3.66 -5.57 -18.42
CA CYS A 205 -2.66 -5.96 -17.39
C CYS A 205 -1.19 -5.77 -17.82
N PRO A 206 -0.78 -5.99 -19.08
CA PRO A 206 0.60 -5.76 -19.52
C PRO A 206 1.04 -4.28 -19.52
N ILE A 207 0.10 -3.33 -19.48
CA ILE A 207 0.35 -1.88 -19.27
C ILE A 207 0.58 -1.57 -17.79
N GLY A 208 0.16 -2.49 -16.90
CA GLY A 208 0.23 -2.34 -15.45
C GLY A 208 1.67 -2.28 -14.97
N LEU A 209 2.03 -1.15 -14.35
CA LEU A 209 3.21 -1.08 -13.51
C LEU A 209 2.99 -2.00 -12.30
N GLU A 210 4.00 -2.80 -11.97
CA GLU A 210 3.93 -3.75 -10.85
C GLU A 210 3.44 -3.06 -9.56
N VAL A 211 2.68 -3.81 -8.76
CA VAL A 211 2.34 -3.50 -7.38
C VAL A 211 2.47 -4.79 -6.57
N GLN A 212 3.02 -4.66 -5.39
CA GLN A 212 3.37 -5.76 -4.51
C GLN A 212 2.41 -5.74 -3.32
N LYS A 213 1.60 -6.80 -3.20
CA LYS A 213 0.69 -7.00 -2.07
C LYS A 213 1.50 -7.49 -0.86
N LYS A 214 1.97 -6.57 -0.02
CA LYS A 214 2.78 -6.89 1.16
C LYS A 214 1.86 -7.11 2.37
N HIS A 215 1.91 -8.29 2.97
CA HIS A 215 1.17 -8.56 4.20
C HIS A 215 1.86 -7.81 5.36
N SER A 216 1.08 -7.26 6.29
CA SER A 216 1.61 -6.62 7.50
C SER A 216 1.03 -7.24 8.76
N CYS A 217 1.71 -7.04 9.89
CA CYS A 217 1.15 -7.37 11.20
C CYS A 217 -0.15 -6.57 11.43
N PRO A 218 -1.21 -7.15 12.03
CA PRO A 218 -2.41 -6.39 12.39
C PRO A 218 -2.16 -5.31 13.46
N ASN A 219 -1.05 -5.42 14.20
CA ASN A 219 -0.57 -4.43 15.17
C ASN A 219 0.63 -3.61 14.62
N ASP A 220 0.78 -3.53 13.29
CA ASP A 220 1.74 -2.70 12.56
C ASP A 220 3.24 -2.95 12.84
N CYS A 221 3.60 -3.98 13.62
CA CYS A 221 4.96 -4.19 14.08
C CYS A 221 5.98 -4.57 12.98
N ILE A 222 5.54 -5.24 11.91
CA ILE A 222 6.40 -5.72 10.80
C ILE A 222 5.62 -5.80 9.48
N LEU A 223 6.34 -5.69 8.36
CA LEU A 223 5.94 -6.26 7.07
C LEU A 223 6.46 -7.70 6.97
N TYR A 224 5.63 -8.62 6.46
CA TYR A 224 6.06 -9.98 6.14
C TYR A 224 6.71 -9.97 4.75
N ARG A 225 8.02 -9.67 4.71
CA ARG A 225 8.80 -9.50 3.49
C ARG A 225 10.24 -9.97 3.69
N GLY A 226 10.87 -10.43 2.60
CA GLY A 226 12.27 -10.87 2.64
C GLY A 226 12.45 -12.20 3.36
N LYS A 227 13.60 -12.84 3.14
CA LYS A 227 13.87 -14.25 3.45
C LYS A 227 13.58 -14.67 4.91
N GLU A 228 13.67 -13.75 5.87
CA GLU A 228 13.49 -14.04 7.29
C GLU A 228 12.04 -13.90 7.78
N LEU A 229 11.23 -13.05 7.14
CA LEU A 229 9.88 -12.70 7.61
C LEU A 229 8.76 -13.17 6.67
N GLU A 230 9.06 -13.43 5.40
CA GLU A 230 8.07 -13.67 4.35
C GLU A 230 7.24 -14.94 4.53
N ASP A 231 7.81 -16.00 5.11
CA ASP A 231 7.12 -17.27 5.37
C ASP A 231 6.45 -17.36 6.74
N LEU A 232 6.62 -16.34 7.60
CA LEU A 232 6.10 -16.38 8.95
C LEU A 232 4.56 -16.35 8.97
N LYS A 233 3.98 -17.18 9.84
CA LYS A 233 2.53 -17.29 10.05
C LYS A 233 2.03 -16.41 11.21
N ALA A 234 2.95 -15.91 12.04
CA ALA A 234 2.68 -15.02 13.17
C ALA A 234 3.80 -13.97 13.31
N CYS A 235 3.49 -12.82 13.92
CA CYS A 235 4.43 -11.73 14.12
C CYS A 235 5.51 -12.09 15.16
N LEU A 236 6.79 -11.85 14.88
CA LEU A 236 7.86 -12.13 15.86
C LEU A 236 7.77 -11.24 17.11
N VAL A 237 7.28 -10.00 16.96
CA VAL A 237 7.17 -9.01 18.04
C VAL A 237 5.98 -9.31 18.95
N CYS A 238 4.75 -9.15 18.43
CA CYS A 238 3.52 -9.23 19.24
C CYS A 238 2.82 -10.60 19.21
N LYS A 239 3.38 -11.60 18.51
CA LYS A 239 2.84 -12.97 18.34
C LYS A 239 1.47 -13.08 17.67
N ALA A 240 0.86 -11.97 17.24
CA ALA A 240 -0.40 -11.96 16.51
C ALA A 240 -0.31 -12.75 15.19
N SER A 241 -1.43 -13.40 14.80
CA SER A 241 -1.55 -14.11 13.52
C SER A 241 -1.37 -13.16 12.33
N ARG A 242 -0.69 -13.64 11.29
CA ARG A 242 -0.63 -12.96 9.97
C ARG A 242 -1.97 -13.02 9.23
N TYR A 243 -2.80 -14.01 9.54
CA TYR A 243 -4.04 -14.31 8.82
C TYR A 243 -5.26 -14.08 9.72
N LYS A 244 -6.38 -13.68 9.12
CA LYS A 244 -7.66 -13.55 9.82
C LYS A 244 -8.18 -14.92 10.29
N ILE A 245 -8.98 -14.93 11.34
CA ILE A 245 -9.51 -16.13 12.00
C ILE A 245 -10.96 -16.35 11.59
N ARG A 246 -11.29 -17.51 10.99
CA ARG A 246 -12.69 -17.90 10.71
C ARG A 246 -13.38 -18.28 12.02
N ARG A 247 -14.62 -17.81 12.24
CA ARG A 247 -15.42 -18.11 13.45
C ARG A 247 -15.63 -19.62 13.66
N ASN A 248 -15.78 -20.37 12.56
CA ASN A 248 -16.04 -21.80 12.53
C ASN A 248 -14.90 -22.59 11.86
N ASP A 249 -13.64 -22.23 12.12
CA ASP A 249 -12.52 -22.95 11.50
C ASP A 249 -12.39 -24.39 12.04
N SER A 250 -12.57 -25.38 11.17
CA SER A 250 -12.28 -26.78 11.45
C SER A 250 -10.77 -27.09 11.42
N GLY A 251 -9.95 -26.13 10.98
CA GLY A 251 -8.54 -26.36 10.64
C GLY A 251 -8.39 -26.99 9.25
N ASP A 252 -7.14 -27.09 8.80
CA ASP A 252 -6.80 -27.87 7.60
C ASP A 252 -7.01 -29.37 7.92
N VAL A 253 -7.98 -30.01 7.26
CA VAL A 253 -8.29 -31.44 7.43
C VAL A 253 -7.44 -32.27 6.47
N GLU A 254 -6.83 -33.36 6.93
CA GLU A 254 -6.08 -34.27 6.04
C GLU A 254 -6.99 -34.82 4.93
N GLY A 255 -6.64 -34.51 3.68
CA GLY A 255 -7.40 -34.91 2.49
C GLY A 255 -8.28 -33.81 1.89
N GLU A 256 -8.55 -32.71 2.60
CA GLU A 256 -9.17 -31.51 1.99
C GLU A 256 -8.10 -30.59 1.38
N PRO A 257 -8.41 -29.85 0.30
CA PRO A 257 -7.53 -28.79 -0.19
C PRO A 257 -7.37 -27.71 0.90
N PRO A 258 -6.14 -27.26 1.23
CA PRO A 258 -5.90 -26.32 2.31
C PRO A 258 -6.65 -25.00 2.05
N ARG A 259 -7.41 -24.53 3.04
CA ARG A 259 -8.31 -23.39 2.87
C ARG A 259 -7.53 -22.11 2.62
N LYS A 260 -8.05 -21.25 1.75
CA LYS A 260 -7.36 -20.00 1.39
C LYS A 260 -7.22 -19.09 2.62
N ARG A 261 -5.97 -18.78 2.97
CA ARG A 261 -5.61 -17.98 4.14
C ARG A 261 -5.63 -16.49 3.80
N ILE A 262 -6.58 -15.75 4.37
CA ILE A 262 -6.76 -14.31 4.13
C ILE A 262 -5.87 -13.51 5.09
N PRO A 263 -5.00 -12.59 4.62
CA PRO A 263 -4.14 -11.79 5.49
C PRO A 263 -4.94 -10.85 6.39
N ALA A 264 -4.45 -10.64 7.62
CA ALA A 264 -5.08 -9.81 8.63
C ALA A 264 -4.97 -8.30 8.33
N LYS A 265 -3.85 -7.87 7.73
CA LYS A 265 -3.62 -6.50 7.27
C LYS A 265 -2.70 -6.52 6.03
N VAL A 266 -2.91 -5.57 5.11
CA VAL A 266 -2.22 -5.51 3.82
C VAL A 266 -1.80 -4.07 3.51
N MET A 267 -0.60 -3.94 2.97
CA MET A 267 -0.13 -2.78 2.22
C MET A 267 -0.09 -3.13 0.74
N TRP A 268 -0.51 -2.18 -0.09
CA TRP A 268 -0.22 -2.19 -1.53
C TRP A 268 1.00 -1.30 -1.76
N TYR A 269 2.09 -1.87 -2.28
CA TYR A 269 3.32 -1.15 -2.56
C TYR A 269 3.54 -1.02 -4.07
N PHE A 270 3.82 0.18 -4.56
CA PHE A 270 3.87 0.54 -5.96
C PHE A 270 5.30 1.00 -6.31
N PRO A 271 6.21 0.10 -6.76
CA PRO A 271 7.63 0.42 -6.91
C PRO A 271 7.89 1.65 -7.80
N ILE A 272 8.77 2.54 -7.35
CA ILE A 272 8.99 3.84 -8.01
C ILE A 272 9.93 3.74 -9.21
N ILE A 273 10.92 2.86 -9.17
CA ILE A 273 11.93 2.73 -10.24
C ILE A 273 11.30 2.37 -11.60
N PRO A 274 10.39 1.37 -11.73
CA PRO A 274 9.70 1.10 -13.00
C PRO A 274 8.85 2.27 -13.50
N ARG A 275 8.28 3.06 -12.58
CA ARG A 275 7.46 4.25 -12.89
C ARG A 275 8.32 5.37 -13.45
N LEU A 276 9.52 5.55 -12.89
CA LEU A 276 10.54 6.48 -13.38
C LEU A 276 11.08 6.07 -14.74
N LYS A 277 11.42 4.79 -14.96
CA LYS A 277 11.84 4.31 -16.30
C LYS A 277 10.77 4.63 -17.36
N ARG A 278 9.49 4.38 -17.05
CA ARG A 278 8.36 4.72 -17.95
C ARG A 278 8.19 6.22 -18.17
N LEU A 279 8.52 7.06 -17.17
CA LEU A 279 8.49 8.51 -17.29
C LEU A 279 9.53 9.00 -18.32
N PHE A 280 10.76 8.49 -18.26
CA PHE A 280 11.84 8.86 -19.20
C PHE A 280 11.69 8.27 -20.61
N GLN A 281 10.90 7.20 -20.75
CA GLN A 281 10.53 6.66 -22.07
C GLN A 281 9.47 7.49 -22.81
N ASN A 282 8.72 8.37 -22.14
CA ASN A 282 7.87 9.31 -22.86
C ASN A 282 8.68 10.57 -23.17
N LYS A 283 8.91 10.83 -24.46
CA LYS A 283 9.71 11.94 -24.96
C LYS A 283 9.34 13.31 -24.36
N GLU A 284 8.05 13.62 -24.27
CA GLU A 284 7.61 14.90 -23.71
C GLU A 284 7.75 14.94 -22.19
N HIS A 285 7.49 13.83 -21.47
CA HIS A 285 7.73 13.78 -20.02
C HIS A 285 9.22 13.89 -19.67
N ALA A 286 10.10 13.17 -20.38
CA ALA A 286 11.55 13.23 -20.21
C ALA A 286 12.11 14.65 -20.40
N LYS A 287 11.60 15.36 -21.42
CA LYS A 287 11.86 16.79 -21.66
C LYS A 287 11.35 17.66 -20.50
N MET A 288 10.13 17.44 -20.02
CA MET A 288 9.52 18.22 -18.93
C MET A 288 10.24 18.06 -17.58
N VAL A 289 10.81 16.90 -17.26
CA VAL A 289 11.61 16.71 -16.03
C VAL A 289 12.86 17.61 -16.02
N ARG A 290 13.36 18.01 -17.19
CA ARG A 290 14.57 18.85 -17.34
C ARG A 290 14.24 20.35 -17.28
N TRP A 291 12.95 20.72 -17.23
CA TRP A 291 12.43 22.09 -17.20
C TRP A 291 13.10 22.96 -16.12
N HIS A 292 13.22 22.41 -14.90
CA HIS A 292 13.72 23.15 -13.73
C HIS A 292 15.11 23.75 -13.90
N LYS A 293 15.94 23.20 -14.80
CA LYS A 293 17.33 23.62 -15.07
C LYS A 293 17.52 24.21 -16.48
N GLU A 294 16.71 23.81 -17.46
CA GLU A 294 16.88 24.22 -18.86
C GLU A 294 15.90 25.31 -19.33
N GLN A 295 14.78 25.52 -18.64
CA GLN A 295 13.68 26.39 -19.07
C GLN A 295 13.10 27.27 -17.96
N SER A 296 13.61 27.15 -16.73
CA SER A 296 13.30 28.07 -15.64
C SER A 296 13.88 29.45 -15.95
N LYS A 297 13.18 30.51 -15.56
CA LYS A 297 13.67 31.89 -15.69
C LYS A 297 14.51 32.23 -14.46
N GLU A 298 15.78 32.54 -14.67
CA GLU A 298 16.61 33.16 -13.63
C GLU A 298 16.24 34.65 -13.50
N ASP A 299 15.41 34.96 -12.50
CA ASP A 299 15.18 36.30 -11.98
C ASP A 299 14.98 36.22 -10.45
N ASP A 300 14.85 37.36 -9.77
CA ASP A 300 14.74 37.44 -8.31
C ASP A 300 13.35 37.07 -7.74
N MET A 301 12.44 36.51 -8.56
CA MET A 301 11.07 36.17 -8.13
C MET A 301 10.95 34.74 -7.59
N LEU A 302 10.42 34.60 -6.38
CA LEU A 302 10.12 33.31 -5.75
C LEU A 302 8.78 32.75 -6.25
N ARG A 303 8.81 31.85 -7.24
CA ARG A 303 7.62 31.25 -7.87
C ARG A 303 7.48 29.75 -7.58
N TYR A 304 8.59 29.03 -7.45
CA TYR A 304 8.62 27.57 -7.35
C TYR A 304 9.73 27.10 -6.37
N PRO A 305 9.76 25.83 -5.89
CA PRO A 305 10.80 25.36 -4.97
C PRO A 305 12.23 25.52 -5.49
N THR A 306 12.43 25.50 -6.81
CA THR A 306 13.70 25.82 -7.50
C THR A 306 14.31 27.16 -7.08
N ASP A 307 13.45 28.14 -6.81
CA ASP A 307 13.88 29.52 -6.56
C ASP A 307 14.30 29.72 -5.09
N ARG A 308 14.01 28.73 -4.23
CA ARG A 308 14.17 28.82 -2.77
C ARG A 308 15.61 28.52 -2.34
N SER A 309 15.99 29.12 -1.21
CA SER A 309 17.32 28.95 -0.60
C SER A 309 17.65 27.49 -0.23
N GLN A 310 16.65 26.66 0.06
CA GLN A 310 16.82 25.22 0.33
C GLN A 310 17.33 24.47 -0.90
N TRP A 311 16.74 24.72 -2.07
CA TRP A 311 17.18 24.13 -3.35
C TRP A 311 18.62 24.57 -3.66
N ARG A 312 18.88 25.89 -3.63
CA ARG A 312 20.24 26.45 -3.80
C ARG A 312 21.27 25.92 -2.79
N LYS A 313 20.85 25.51 -1.58
CA LYS A 313 21.73 24.89 -0.56
C LYS A 313 22.04 23.44 -0.89
N VAL A 314 21.03 22.66 -1.29
CA VAL A 314 21.20 21.28 -1.78
C VAL A 314 22.15 21.27 -2.98
N ASP A 315 21.96 22.19 -3.92
CA ASP A 315 22.77 22.24 -5.14
C ASP A 315 24.24 22.56 -4.89
N ARG A 316 24.56 23.36 -3.87
CA ARG A 316 25.94 23.61 -3.41
C ARG A 316 26.55 22.45 -2.64
N MET A 317 25.73 21.62 -2.00
CA MET A 317 26.18 20.50 -1.16
C MET A 317 26.43 19.23 -1.99
N TYR A 318 25.66 19.05 -3.07
CA TYR A 318 25.68 17.85 -3.91
C TYR A 318 25.85 18.22 -5.40
N SER A 319 26.95 18.89 -5.75
CA SER A 319 27.16 19.39 -7.12
C SER A 319 27.02 18.30 -8.19
N GLN A 320 27.59 17.11 -7.95
CA GLN A 320 27.49 15.94 -8.83
C GLN A 320 26.03 15.52 -9.11
N PHE A 321 25.15 15.62 -8.11
CA PHE A 321 23.72 15.32 -8.30
C PHE A 321 23.04 16.36 -9.21
N VAL A 322 23.50 17.61 -9.20
CA VAL A 322 22.91 18.70 -9.98
C VAL A 322 23.45 18.78 -11.40
N GLU A 323 24.62 18.20 -11.69
CA GLU A 323 25.21 18.18 -13.03
C GLU A 323 24.21 17.63 -14.06
N ASP A 324 23.54 16.52 -13.79
CA ASP A 324 22.46 16.01 -14.63
C ASP A 324 21.09 16.63 -14.29
N ALA A 325 20.49 17.31 -15.27
CA ALA A 325 19.15 17.89 -15.20
C ALA A 325 18.01 16.85 -15.02
N ARG A 326 18.30 15.55 -15.15
CA ARG A 326 17.35 14.46 -15.01
C ARG A 326 17.17 14.01 -13.57
N ASN A 327 18.16 14.27 -12.70
CA ASN A 327 18.17 13.77 -11.32
C ASN A 327 17.03 14.35 -10.47
N ILE A 328 16.21 13.49 -9.87
CA ILE A 328 14.87 13.83 -9.37
C ILE A 328 14.87 14.27 -7.90
N ARG A 329 14.21 15.39 -7.62
CA ARG A 329 13.89 15.86 -6.27
C ARG A 329 12.41 15.59 -5.97
N PHE A 330 12.17 14.67 -5.05
CA PHE A 330 10.82 14.29 -4.61
C PHE A 330 10.33 15.14 -3.42
N GLY A 331 9.02 15.43 -3.42
CA GLY A 331 8.28 15.85 -2.22
C GLY A 331 7.39 14.73 -1.72
N LEU A 332 7.61 14.23 -0.50
CA LEU A 332 6.78 13.18 0.10
C LEU A 332 5.64 13.79 0.91
N SER A 333 4.42 13.27 0.75
CA SER A 333 3.25 13.63 1.56
C SER A 333 2.47 12.38 1.97
N THR A 334 2.02 12.33 3.22
CA THR A 334 1.15 11.27 3.74
C THR A 334 0.15 11.82 4.75
N ASP A 335 -1.08 11.32 4.70
CA ASP A 335 -2.13 11.61 5.67
C ASP A 335 -3.13 10.45 5.74
N GLY A 336 -3.94 10.39 6.79
CA GLY A 336 -4.99 9.40 6.99
C GLY A 336 -6.33 9.86 6.42
N MET A 337 -6.80 9.20 5.36
CA MET A 337 -8.10 9.47 4.75
C MET A 337 -9.14 8.38 5.07
N ASN A 338 -10.42 8.74 5.12
CA ASN A 338 -11.52 7.78 5.20
C ASN A 338 -12.25 7.72 3.84
N PRO A 339 -12.11 6.63 3.06
CA PRO A 339 -12.77 6.50 1.75
C PRO A 339 -14.28 6.19 1.85
N PHE A 340 -14.82 6.01 3.07
CA PHE A 340 -16.23 5.70 3.34
C PHE A 340 -16.97 6.86 4.01
N SER A 341 -16.69 8.08 3.54
CA SER A 341 -17.23 9.33 4.07
C SER A 341 -18.71 9.21 4.45
N GLU A 342 -19.02 9.61 5.69
CA GLU A 342 -20.34 9.72 6.35
C GLU A 342 -20.91 8.50 7.09
N MET A 343 -20.51 7.24 6.84
CA MET A 343 -21.15 6.08 7.52
C MET A 343 -20.32 5.28 8.53
N SER A 344 -18.99 5.41 8.56
CA SER A 344 -18.21 4.88 9.69
C SER A 344 -16.95 5.70 9.98
N SER A 345 -16.68 5.99 11.26
CA SER A 345 -15.42 6.60 11.70
C SER A 345 -14.35 5.55 12.06
N SER A 346 -14.56 4.29 11.65
CA SER A 346 -13.76 3.13 12.06
C SER A 346 -12.68 2.73 11.06
N HIS A 347 -12.59 3.39 9.90
CA HIS A 347 -11.62 3.06 8.85
C HIS A 347 -10.78 4.28 8.44
N SER A 348 -9.46 4.12 8.47
CA SER A 348 -8.49 5.11 8.00
C SER A 348 -7.46 4.42 7.09
N THR A 349 -7.45 4.80 5.82
CA THR A 349 -6.46 4.37 4.82
C THR A 349 -5.39 5.45 4.68
N TRP A 350 -4.13 5.06 4.57
CA TRP A 350 -3.00 6.00 4.51
C TRP A 350 -2.27 5.86 3.17
N PRO A 351 -2.53 6.74 2.19
CA PRO A 351 -1.67 6.90 1.02
C PRO A 351 -0.35 7.58 1.41
N VAL A 352 0.75 7.08 0.85
CA VAL A 352 2.02 7.81 0.74
C VAL A 352 2.16 8.26 -0.70
N THR A 353 2.44 9.54 -0.91
CA THR A 353 2.53 10.18 -2.23
C THR A 353 3.86 10.88 -2.42
N LEU A 354 4.30 10.97 -3.67
CA LEU A 354 5.52 11.63 -4.12
C LEU A 354 5.22 12.56 -5.28
N CYS A 355 5.50 13.85 -5.10
CA CYS A 355 5.48 14.86 -6.15
C CYS A 355 6.89 15.02 -6.75
N ILE A 356 6.99 15.21 -8.07
CA ILE A 356 8.28 15.42 -8.75
C ILE A 356 8.50 16.93 -8.96
N TYR A 357 9.35 17.57 -8.16
CA TYR A 357 9.62 19.02 -8.27
C TYR A 357 10.57 19.40 -9.41
N ASN A 358 11.00 18.42 -10.20
CA ASN A 358 11.71 18.66 -11.45
C ASN A 358 10.77 19.13 -12.58
N LEU A 359 9.48 18.79 -12.48
CA LEU A 359 8.46 19.15 -13.45
C LEU A 359 8.02 20.62 -13.32
N PRO A 360 7.44 21.22 -14.37
CA PRO A 360 6.87 22.56 -14.28
C PRO A 360 5.78 22.70 -13.21
N PRO A 361 5.56 23.91 -12.66
CA PRO A 361 4.55 24.18 -11.63
C PRO A 361 3.13 23.75 -12.00
N TRP A 362 2.77 23.81 -13.28
CA TRP A 362 1.45 23.42 -13.79
C TRP A 362 1.27 21.90 -13.98
N LEU A 363 2.35 21.11 -13.87
CA LEU A 363 2.31 19.65 -13.99
C LEU A 363 2.60 18.93 -12.67
N CYS A 364 3.49 19.45 -11.81
CA CYS A 364 4.05 18.69 -10.68
C CYS A 364 3.05 18.24 -9.61
N LEU A 365 1.86 18.85 -9.55
CA LEU A 365 0.76 18.49 -8.65
C LEU A 365 -0.48 17.93 -9.39
N LYS A 366 -0.42 17.72 -10.71
CA LYS A 366 -1.51 17.04 -11.44
C LYS A 366 -1.50 15.55 -11.07
N PRO A 367 -2.66 14.88 -10.89
CA PRO A 367 -2.73 13.48 -10.46
C PRO A 367 -1.85 12.53 -11.29
N LYS A 368 -1.80 12.73 -12.62
CA LYS A 368 -0.95 12.00 -13.57
C LYS A 368 0.55 11.97 -13.22
N PHE A 369 1.06 12.96 -12.48
CA PHE A 369 2.48 13.11 -12.14
C PHE A 369 2.78 12.92 -10.65
N ILE A 370 1.76 12.72 -9.81
CA ILE A 370 1.93 12.32 -8.41
C ILE A 370 2.04 10.79 -8.38
N MET A 371 3.17 10.27 -7.91
CA MET A 371 3.32 8.83 -7.69
C MET A 371 2.79 8.47 -6.30
N MET A 372 1.99 7.42 -6.18
CA MET A 372 1.57 6.87 -4.88
C MET A 372 2.35 5.58 -4.60
N PRO A 373 3.58 5.62 -4.02
CA PRO A 373 4.38 4.44 -3.74
C PRO A 373 3.74 3.46 -2.75
N ALA A 374 2.83 3.91 -1.87
CA ALA A 374 2.20 3.03 -0.90
C ALA A 374 0.74 3.40 -0.60
N LEU A 375 -0.07 2.37 -0.37
CA LEU A 375 -1.42 2.49 0.18
C LEU A 375 -1.57 1.49 1.33
N ILE A 376 -1.67 2.01 2.55
CA ILE A 376 -1.75 1.23 3.79
C ILE A 376 -3.23 1.14 4.20
N GLN A 377 -3.78 -0.06 4.29
CA GLN A 377 -5.20 -0.23 4.63
C GLN A 377 -5.48 -0.08 6.14
N GLY A 378 -6.59 0.57 6.47
CA GLY A 378 -7.18 0.61 7.81
C GLY A 378 -7.70 -0.76 8.26
N LEU A 379 -8.20 -0.92 9.49
CA LEU A 379 -9.09 0.01 10.18
C LEU A 379 -8.43 1.22 10.85
N LYS A 380 -7.27 1.06 11.48
CA LYS A 380 -6.60 2.12 12.27
C LYS A 380 -5.37 2.70 11.57
N GLN A 381 -5.11 3.99 11.84
CA GLN A 381 -3.87 4.67 11.46
C GLN A 381 -2.63 3.93 11.98
N PRO A 382 -1.52 3.86 11.23
CA PRO A 382 -0.28 3.23 11.68
C PRO A 382 0.43 4.04 12.79
N GLY A 383 0.20 5.36 12.85
CA GLY A 383 0.87 6.25 13.79
C GLY A 383 2.38 6.17 13.64
N ASN A 384 3.09 6.01 14.76
CA ASN A 384 4.55 5.84 14.78
C ASN A 384 5.07 4.62 13.99
N HIS A 385 4.23 3.64 13.66
CA HIS A 385 4.61 2.46 12.87
C HIS A 385 4.59 2.70 11.35
N ILE A 386 4.49 3.96 10.91
CA ILE A 386 4.60 4.32 9.49
C ILE A 386 6.00 4.03 8.92
N ASP A 387 7.02 3.96 9.77
CA ASP A 387 8.39 3.57 9.43
C ASP A 387 8.46 2.16 8.80
N VAL A 388 7.78 1.18 9.41
CA VAL A 388 7.63 -0.20 8.93
C VAL A 388 7.08 -0.23 7.50
N TYR A 389 6.14 0.66 7.22
CA TYR A 389 5.51 0.81 5.91
C TYR A 389 6.39 1.54 4.89
N LEU A 390 7.24 2.48 5.32
CA LEU A 390 8.13 3.21 4.42
C LEU A 390 9.39 2.43 4.01
N GLN A 391 9.74 1.33 4.70
CA GLN A 391 10.93 0.52 4.39
C GLN A 391 11.15 0.22 2.89
N PRO A 392 10.15 -0.26 2.10
CA PRO A 392 10.38 -0.58 0.69
C PRO A 392 10.66 0.68 -0.16
N LEU A 393 10.06 1.82 0.20
CA LEU A 393 10.31 3.10 -0.47
C LEU A 393 11.69 3.65 -0.11
N VAL A 394 12.11 3.53 1.15
CA VAL A 394 13.44 3.94 1.60
C VAL A 394 14.53 3.14 0.88
N GLU A 395 14.32 1.85 0.64
CA GLU A 395 15.25 1.02 -0.14
C GLU A 395 15.40 1.49 -1.59
N GLU A 396 14.32 1.74 -2.33
CA GLU A 396 14.41 2.27 -3.71
C GLU A 396 15.01 3.69 -3.74
N LEU A 397 14.71 4.53 -2.76
CA LEU A 397 15.33 5.86 -2.63
C LEU A 397 16.82 5.77 -2.31
N LEU A 398 17.27 4.77 -1.53
CA LEU A 398 18.69 4.52 -1.27
C LEU A 398 19.40 3.95 -2.50
N GLU A 399 18.78 3.07 -3.27
CA GLU A 399 19.30 2.58 -4.55
C GLU A 399 19.52 3.74 -5.53
N LEU A 400 18.47 4.56 -5.74
CA LEU A 400 18.50 5.76 -6.57
C LEU A 400 19.50 6.82 -6.07
N TRP A 401 19.74 6.94 -4.77
CA TRP A 401 20.70 7.93 -4.24
C TRP A 401 22.16 7.46 -4.27
N SER A 402 22.41 6.17 -3.99
CA SER A 402 23.78 5.67 -3.74
C SER A 402 24.45 5.02 -4.95
N THR A 403 23.68 4.30 -5.77
CA THR A 403 24.18 3.60 -6.96
C THR A 403 23.73 4.30 -8.24
N GLY A 404 22.55 4.93 -8.19
CA GLY A 404 21.81 5.34 -9.39
C GLY A 404 21.23 4.13 -10.12
N VAL A 405 20.25 4.39 -11.00
CA VAL A 405 19.61 3.33 -11.79
C VAL A 405 19.76 3.63 -13.28
N ARG A 406 20.27 2.67 -14.05
CA ARG A 406 20.39 2.81 -15.51
C ARG A 406 19.01 2.96 -16.15
N MET A 407 18.84 4.05 -16.91
CA MET A 407 17.61 4.39 -17.63
C MET A 407 17.90 4.92 -19.03
N TRP A 408 16.94 4.77 -19.93
CA TRP A 408 16.93 5.35 -21.27
C TRP A 408 16.14 6.65 -21.28
N ASP A 409 16.73 7.73 -21.78
CA ASP A 409 16.07 9.02 -22.01
C ASP A 409 15.59 9.10 -23.46
N GLU A 410 14.27 9.00 -23.70
CA GLU A 410 13.68 9.07 -25.04
C GLU A 410 13.74 10.49 -25.66
N TYR A 411 13.95 11.54 -24.86
CA TYR A 411 14.16 12.89 -25.37
C TYR A 411 15.58 13.12 -25.88
N LYS A 412 16.59 12.64 -25.16
CA LYS A 412 18.00 12.73 -25.57
C LYS A 412 18.49 11.56 -26.43
N GLN A 413 17.75 10.45 -26.47
CA GLN A 413 18.15 9.19 -27.13
C GLN A 413 19.48 8.66 -26.60
N GLU A 414 19.66 8.70 -25.28
CA GLU A 414 20.88 8.22 -24.59
C GLU A 414 20.53 7.48 -23.30
N ASP A 415 21.41 6.55 -22.90
CA ASP A 415 21.34 5.90 -21.59
C ASP A 415 22.10 6.71 -20.53
N PHE A 416 21.51 6.85 -19.34
CA PHE A 416 22.05 7.59 -18.21
C PHE A 416 21.75 6.88 -16.87
N ASP A 417 22.42 7.30 -15.80
CA ASP A 417 22.21 6.74 -14.46
C ASP A 417 21.38 7.72 -13.62
N LEU A 418 20.07 7.47 -13.54
CA LEU A 418 19.15 8.34 -12.80
C LEU A 418 19.47 8.26 -11.31
N HIS A 419 19.72 9.41 -10.72
CA HIS A 419 19.72 9.58 -9.28
C HIS A 419 18.46 10.31 -8.81
N ALA A 420 18.01 10.02 -7.58
CA ALA A 420 16.89 10.72 -6.97
C ALA A 420 17.10 10.93 -5.47
N MET A 421 16.46 11.98 -4.93
CA MET A 421 16.50 12.30 -3.51
C MET A 421 15.14 12.72 -2.98
N LEU A 422 14.88 12.45 -1.71
CA LEU A 422 13.79 13.05 -0.97
C LEU A 422 14.20 14.48 -0.56
N PHE A 423 13.63 15.49 -1.21
CA PHE A 423 14.02 16.90 -1.05
C PHE A 423 13.28 17.57 0.12
N VAL A 424 11.96 17.36 0.22
CA VAL A 424 11.12 17.85 1.33
C VAL A 424 10.01 16.87 1.66
N THR A 425 9.42 17.02 2.84
CA THR A 425 8.18 16.35 3.20
C THR A 425 7.09 17.40 3.49
N ILE A 426 5.90 17.21 2.92
CA ILE A 426 4.73 18.06 3.16
C ILE A 426 3.78 17.25 4.03
N ASN A 427 3.59 17.68 5.27
CA ASN A 427 2.74 16.99 6.24
C ASN A 427 2.08 18.02 7.14
N ASP A 428 0.90 17.69 7.67
CA ASP A 428 0.38 18.39 8.83
C ASP A 428 1.22 18.07 10.08
N TRP A 429 0.99 18.78 11.18
CA TRP A 429 1.78 18.60 12.40
C TRP A 429 1.68 17.16 12.96
N PRO A 430 0.48 16.53 13.05
CA PRO A 430 0.30 15.10 13.30
C PRO A 430 1.13 14.14 12.43
N ALA A 431 1.03 14.20 11.10
CA ALA A 431 1.73 13.29 10.21
C ALA A 431 3.26 13.50 10.25
N LEU A 432 3.73 14.74 10.42
CA LEU A 432 5.15 15.05 10.64
C LEU A 432 5.70 14.34 11.88
N SER A 433 4.93 14.29 12.97
CA SER A 433 5.27 13.60 14.22
C SER A 433 5.47 12.09 14.01
N ASN A 434 4.54 11.46 13.29
CA ASN A 434 4.57 10.04 12.96
C ASN A 434 5.80 9.71 12.08
N LEU A 435 6.05 10.53 11.05
CA LEU A 435 7.17 10.33 10.11
C LEU A 435 8.56 10.53 10.74
N LEU A 436 8.71 11.51 11.63
CA LEU A 436 9.98 11.80 12.30
C LEU A 436 10.22 10.93 13.55
N GLY A 437 9.20 10.21 14.04
CA GLY A 437 9.24 9.55 15.35
C GLY A 437 9.37 10.52 16.53
N GLN A 438 9.12 11.82 16.31
CA GLN A 438 9.28 12.89 17.29
C GLN A 438 7.93 13.27 17.92
N SER A 439 7.92 13.67 19.20
CA SER A 439 6.69 14.15 19.86
C SER A 439 6.37 15.59 19.45
N ASN A 440 5.33 15.81 18.66
CA ASN A 440 4.83 17.15 18.32
C ASN A 440 3.93 17.80 19.39
N LYS A 441 3.86 17.21 20.60
CA LYS A 441 2.97 17.62 21.70
C LYS A 441 3.71 17.65 23.03
N GLY A 442 3.12 18.38 23.99
CA GLY A 442 3.62 18.48 25.35
C GLY A 442 4.98 19.19 25.41
N PHE A 443 5.87 18.67 26.25
CA PHE A 443 7.15 19.32 26.58
C PHE A 443 8.22 19.29 25.46
N ARG A 444 7.95 18.69 24.30
CA ARG A 444 8.93 18.55 23.20
C ARG A 444 8.39 18.93 21.82
N ALA A 445 7.31 19.72 21.78
CA ALA A 445 6.50 19.93 20.57
C ALA A 445 7.20 20.62 19.38
N CYS A 446 8.39 21.21 19.58
CA CYS A 446 9.16 21.83 18.52
C CYS A 446 10.16 20.82 17.92
N THR A 447 9.99 20.52 16.64
CA THR A 447 10.87 19.61 15.86
C THR A 447 12.27 20.17 15.60
N HIS A 448 12.50 21.48 15.82
CA HIS A 448 13.78 22.15 15.59
C HIS A 448 14.62 22.30 16.87
N TYR A 449 13.99 22.71 17.98
CA TYR A 449 14.68 22.92 19.28
C TYR A 449 14.62 21.68 20.18
N LEU A 450 13.63 20.79 19.99
CA LEU A 450 13.48 19.54 20.75
C LEU A 450 13.55 19.77 22.27
N ASP A 451 14.64 19.36 22.91
CA ASP A 451 14.90 19.53 24.35
C ASP A 451 15.19 20.98 24.78
N ASP A 452 15.63 21.84 23.86
CA ASP A 452 15.92 23.26 24.11
C ASP A 452 14.66 24.15 24.02
N THR A 453 13.46 23.56 23.92
CA THR A 453 12.21 24.31 23.83
C THR A 453 11.85 24.95 25.17
N ASP A 454 11.83 26.28 25.27
CA ASP A 454 11.43 26.99 26.49
C ASP A 454 9.92 26.85 26.78
N ILE A 455 9.60 26.15 27.87
CA ILE A 455 8.29 25.58 28.19
C ILE A 455 7.93 25.72 29.67
N MET A 456 6.66 26.02 29.93
CA MET A 456 6.10 26.04 31.28
C MET A 456 4.76 25.30 31.31
N TYR A 457 4.56 24.46 32.32
CA TYR A 457 3.25 23.84 32.58
C TYR A 457 2.41 24.67 33.55
N LEU A 458 1.33 25.24 33.06
CA LEU A 458 0.37 25.98 33.87
C LEU A 458 -0.52 25.00 34.64
N LYS A 459 -0.10 24.66 35.88
CA LYS A 459 -0.77 23.70 36.77
C LYS A 459 -2.29 23.91 36.89
N HIS A 460 -2.73 25.17 37.04
CA HIS A 460 -4.16 25.51 37.20
C HIS A 460 -4.97 25.37 35.91
N CYS A 461 -4.37 25.62 34.75
CA CYS A 461 -5.04 25.49 33.45
C CYS A 461 -4.86 24.10 32.81
N ARG A 462 -4.03 23.23 33.40
CA ARG A 462 -3.61 21.92 32.86
C ARG A 462 -3.09 21.98 31.42
N LYS A 463 -2.37 23.05 31.07
CA LYS A 463 -1.83 23.29 29.72
C LYS A 463 -0.31 23.49 29.78
N VAL A 464 0.39 22.93 28.80
CA VAL A 464 1.77 23.33 28.47
C VAL A 464 1.68 24.62 27.65
N VAL A 465 2.50 25.60 28.01
CA VAL A 465 2.66 26.88 27.31
C VAL A 465 4.12 27.02 26.92
N TYR A 466 4.36 27.34 25.64
CA TYR A 466 5.68 27.61 25.09
C TYR A 466 5.99 29.08 25.37
N MET A 467 7.02 29.33 26.18
CA MET A 467 7.37 30.67 26.67
C MET A 467 8.34 31.41 25.73
N GLY A 468 9.07 30.68 24.89
CA GLY A 468 9.99 31.21 23.87
C GLY A 468 9.35 31.97 22.70
N ASN A 469 8.09 32.40 22.81
CA ASN A 469 7.38 33.06 21.73
C ASN A 469 7.86 34.51 21.53
N ARG A 470 8.48 34.77 20.36
CA ARG A 470 8.90 36.08 19.83
C ARG A 470 10.02 36.80 20.60
N ARG A 471 11.28 36.43 20.30
CA ARG A 471 12.44 37.35 20.43
C ARG A 471 13.06 37.59 19.05
N PHE A 472 12.50 38.60 18.37
CA PHE A 472 12.93 39.19 17.08
C PHE A 472 12.74 38.32 15.82
N LEU A 473 12.02 38.89 14.85
CA LEU A 473 12.00 38.41 13.46
C LEU A 473 13.29 38.84 12.74
N PHE A 474 14.35 38.06 12.92
CA PHE A 474 15.45 38.03 11.95
C PHE A 474 15.40 36.72 11.16
N PHE A 475 15.71 36.79 9.87
CA PHE A 475 15.49 35.72 8.89
C PHE A 475 16.41 34.49 9.12
N ALA A 476 16.08 33.66 10.11
CA ALA A 476 16.65 32.33 10.29
C ALA A 476 15.65 31.40 11.02
N ASN A 477 15.05 30.48 10.26
CA ASN A 477 14.36 29.27 10.74
C ASN A 477 13.46 29.44 11.98
N THR A 478 12.28 30.04 11.81
CA THR A 478 11.17 29.95 12.76
C THR A 478 10.28 28.75 12.47
N CYS A 479 9.78 28.08 13.51
CA CYS A 479 8.58 27.24 13.42
C CYS A 479 7.33 28.08 13.15
#